data_AF-A0A9E5NRR4-F1
#
_entry.id   AF-A0A9E5NRR4-F1
#
_cell.length_a   1.000
_cell.length_b   1.000
_cell.length_c   1.000
_cell.angle_alpha   90.00
_cell.angle_beta   90.00
_cell.angle_gamma   90.00
#
_symmetry.space_group_name_H-M   'P 1'
#
loop_
_entity.id
_entity.type
_entity.pdbx_description
1 polymer ?
#
loop_
_entity_poly.entity_id
_entity_poly.type
_entity_poly.pdbx_seq_one_letter_code
_entity_poly.pdbx_strand_id
1 'polypeptide(L)' 'GVVLRKIAVARFCRTLGTLVSSGVPILEGLEITGRTSGNAVVEDAIMATRRSVEEGKTIAEPLKGTDVFPPMVVQMVAV' A
#
# COMPACT_ATOMS: atom_id res chain seq x y z
N GLY A 1 3.00 -3.00 -18.00
CA GLY A 1 3.92 -1.92 -18.39
C GLY A 1 4.24 -1.02 -17.20
N VAL A 2 5.43 -0.41 -17.17
CA VAL A 2 5.96 0.38 -16.03
C VAL A 2 5.08 1.58 -15.66
N VAL A 3 4.46 2.25 -16.65
CA VAL A 3 3.62 3.44 -16.44
C VAL A 3 2.34 3.11 -15.66
N LEU A 4 1.65 2.02 -16.01
CA LEU A 4 0.43 1.58 -15.33
C LEU A 4 0.69 1.24 -13.85
N ARG A 5 1.84 0.62 -13.54
CA ARG A 5 2.24 0.34 -12.15
C ARG A 5 2.48 1.63 -11.38
N LYS A 6 3.18 2.60 -11.95
CA LYS A 6 3.41 3.92 -11.32
C LYS A 6 2.11 4.68 -11.04
N ILE A 7 1.15 4.65 -11.97
CA ILE A 7 -0.17 5.29 -11.79
C ILE A 7 -0.95 4.61 -10.65
N ALA A 8 -0.96 3.27 -10.60
CA ALA A 8 -1.63 2.53 -9.54
C ALA A 8 -1.03 2.84 -8.16
N VAL A 9 0.31 2.87 -8.05
CA VAL A 9 1.02 3.24 -6.82
C VAL A 9 0.74 4.68 -6.41
N ALA A 10 0.72 5.63 -7.35
CA ALA A 10 0.42 7.02 -7.06
C ALA A 10 -1.01 7.20 -6.53
N ARG A 11 -1.99 6.50 -7.13
CA ARG A 11 -3.38 6.51 -6.66
C ARG A 11 -3.49 5.91 -5.26
N PHE A 12 -2.82 4.77 -5.03
CA PHE A 12 -2.72 4.14 -3.71
C PHE A 12 -2.21 5.14 -2.65
N CYS A 13 -1.06 5.77 -2.89
CA CYS A 13 -0.45 6.70 -1.93
C CYS A 13 -1.37 7.89 -1.61
N ARG A 14 -2.02 8.45 -2.63
CA ARG A 14 -2.92 9.61 -2.46
C ARG A 14 -4.15 9.27 -1.64
N THR A 15 -4.79 8.14 -1.94
CA THR A 15 -5.96 7.68 -1.20
C THR A 15 -5.57 7.29 0.22
N LEU A 16 -4.45 6.57 0.41
CA LEU A 16 -3.95 6.18 1.73
C LEU A 16 -3.64 7.41 2.59
N GLY A 17 -2.94 8.40 2.04
CA GLY A 17 -2.64 9.65 2.75
C GLY A 17 -3.89 10.40 3.19
N THR A 18 -4.94 10.38 2.37
CA THR A 18 -6.24 10.99 2.72
C THR A 18 -6.93 10.23 3.86
N LEU A 19 -6.93 8.89 3.80
CA LEU A 19 -7.53 8.04 4.83
C LEU A 19 -6.79 8.15 6.17
N VAL A 20 -5.46 8.09 6.15
CA VAL A 20 -4.61 8.29 7.34
C VAL A 20 -4.82 9.68 7.92
N SER A 21 -4.86 10.73 7.09
CA SER A 21 -5.16 12.08 7.55
C SER A 21 -6.58 12.25 8.09
N SER A 22 -7.52 11.37 7.71
CA SER A 22 -8.90 11.35 8.21
C SER A 22 -9.06 10.52 9.48
N GLY A 23 -7.99 9.92 10.02
CA GLY A 23 -8.04 9.07 11.21
C GLY A 23 -8.56 7.66 10.95
N VAL A 24 -8.64 7.23 9.68
CA VAL A 24 -9.05 5.87 9.33
C VAL A 24 -7.95 4.88 9.75
N PRO A 25 -8.30 3.76 10.38
CA PRO A 25 -7.33 2.73 10.74
C PRO A 25 -6.52 2.26 9.53
N ILE A 26 -5.21 2.06 9.71
CA ILE A 26 -4.30 1.66 8.61
C ILE A 26 -4.75 0.36 7.94
N LEU A 27 -5.25 -0.62 8.71
CA LEU A 27 -5.74 -1.90 8.16
C LEU A 27 -6.90 -1.70 7.17
N GLU A 28 -7.86 -0.83 7.54
CA GLU A 28 -9.00 -0.48 6.69
C GLU A 28 -8.55 0.40 5.50
N GLY A 29 -7.61 1.31 5.75
CA GLY A 29 -6.98 2.12 4.72
C GLY A 29 -6.28 1.28 3.66
N LEU A 30 -5.55 0.25 4.05
CA LEU A 30 -4.89 -0.71 3.16
C LEU A 30 -5.93 -1.50 2.34
N GLU A 31 -7.02 -1.96 2.94
CA GLU A 31 -8.08 -2.67 2.20
C GLU A 31 -8.73 -1.77 1.14
N ILE A 32 -9.13 -0.55 1.51
CA ILE A 32 -9.77 0.41 0.61
C ILE A 32 -8.83 0.77 -0.54
N THR A 33 -7.58 1.10 -0.21
CA THR A 33 -6.58 1.54 -1.20
C THR A 33 -6.12 0.41 -2.11
N GLY A 34 -6.07 -0.83 -1.61
CA GLY A 34 -5.86 -2.05 -2.39
C GLY A 34 -6.90 -2.19 -3.50
N ARG A 35 -8.18 -2.12 -3.14
CA ARG A 35 -9.29 -2.20 -4.11
C ARG A 35 -9.32 -1.01 -5.07
N THR A 36 -8.95 0.18 -4.60
CA THR A 36 -8.98 1.42 -5.40
C THR A 36 -7.80 1.53 -6.38
N SER A 37 -6.73 0.76 -6.15
CA SER A 37 -5.53 0.78 -7.00
C SER A 37 -5.78 0.23 -8.42
N GLY A 38 -6.83 -0.59 -8.61
CA GLY A 38 -7.28 -1.08 -9.92
C GLY A 38 -6.26 -1.98 -10.63
N ASN A 39 -5.34 -2.59 -9.90
CA ASN A 39 -4.30 -3.45 -10.41
C ASN A 39 -4.18 -4.68 -9.50
N ALA A 40 -4.51 -5.86 -10.03
CA ALA A 40 -4.49 -7.12 -9.28
C ALA A 40 -3.13 -7.39 -8.59
N VAL A 41 -2.01 -7.02 -9.24
CA VAL A 41 -0.67 -7.20 -8.67
C VAL A 41 -0.42 -6.28 -7.47
N VAL A 42 -0.99 -5.08 -7.49
CA VAL A 42 -0.90 -4.11 -6.39
C VAL A 42 -1.82 -4.53 -5.25
N GLU A 43 -3.02 -5.00 -5.58
CA GLU A 43 -4.01 -5.51 -4.63
C GLU A 43 -3.46 -6.72 -3.86
N ASP A 44 -2.90 -7.72 -4.54
CA ASP A 44 -2.29 -8.90 -3.90
C ASP A 44 -1.14 -8.49 -2.94
N ALA A 45 -0.31 -7.55 -3.37
CA ALA A 45 0.79 -7.02 -2.55
C ALA A 45 0.28 -6.32 -1.28
N ILE A 46 -0.81 -5.55 -1.39
CA ILE A 46 -1.41 -4.84 -0.27
C ILE A 46 -2.14 -5.81 0.67
N MET A 47 -2.81 -6.84 0.15
CA MET A 47 -3.46 -7.87 0.98
C MET A 47 -2.44 -8.70 1.76
N ALA A 48 -1.30 -9.04 1.14
CA ALA A 48 -0.17 -9.67 1.84
C ALA A 48 0.43 -8.75 2.92
N THR A 49 0.50 -7.45 2.62
CA THR A 49 0.96 -6.42 3.57
C THR A 49 0.02 -6.32 4.77
N ARG A 50 -1.30 -6.22 4.54
CA ARG A 50 -2.32 -6.20 5.58
C ARG A 50 -2.18 -7.41 6.49
N ARG A 51 -2.07 -8.63 5.94
CA ARG A 51 -1.92 -9.85 6.72
C ARG A 51 -0.67 -9.84 7.59
N SER A 52 0.44 -9.33 7.06
CA SER A 52 1.68 -9.18 7.83
C SER A 52 1.53 -8.17 8.98
N VAL A 53 0.77 -7.10 8.75
CA VAL A 53 0.47 -6.09 9.78
C VAL A 53 -0.48 -6.64 10.85
N GLU A 54 -1.46 -7.47 10.47
CA GLU A 54 -2.31 -8.21 11.41
C GLU A 54 -1.49 -9.17 12.29
N GLU A 55 -0.41 -9.74 11.74
CA GLU A 55 0.57 -10.55 12.48
C GLU A 55 1.53 -9.72 13.37
N GLY A 56 1.41 -8.38 13.37
CA GLY A 56 2.23 -7.48 14.17
C GLY A 56 3.57 -7.08 13.53
N LYS A 57 3.78 -7.40 12.24
CA LYS A 57 4.97 -6.95 11.49
C LYS A 57 4.82 -5.53 11.00
N THR A 58 5.94 -4.90 10.68
CA THR A 58 5.95 -3.54 10.14
C THR A 58 5.40 -3.52 8.71
N ILE A 59 4.67 -2.46 8.34
CA ILE A 59 4.07 -2.31 7.00
C ILE A 59 5.17 -2.24 5.90
N ALA A 60 6.38 -1.81 6.28
CA ALA A 60 7.50 -1.63 5.37
C ALA A 60 8.10 -2.95 4.84
N GLU A 61 8.15 -4.00 5.66
CA GLU A 61 8.70 -5.31 5.25
C GLU A 61 7.99 -5.95 4.05
N PRO A 62 6.66 -6.13 4.06
CA PRO A 62 5.93 -6.74 2.95
C PRO A 62 5.85 -5.82 1.72
N LEU A 63 5.85 -4.49 1.91
CA LEU A 63 5.94 -3.53 0.81
C LEU A 63 7.30 -3.58 0.10
N LYS A 64 8.38 -3.86 0.85
CA LYS A 64 9.73 -4.00 0.31
C LYS A 64 9.93 -5.33 -0.42
N GLY A 65 9.25 -6.39 0.00
CA GLY A 65 9.31 -7.71 -0.61
C GLY A 65 8.52 -7.86 -1.92
N THR A 66 7.64 -6.92 -2.26
CA THR A 66 6.71 -7.07 -3.39
C THR A 66 7.23 -6.49 -4.71
N ASP A 67 8.35 -5.74 -4.76
CA ASP A 67 8.90 -5.07 -5.98
C ASP A 67 7.89 -4.21 -6.77
N VAL A 68 6.68 -4.03 -6.24
CA VAL A 68 5.61 -3.23 -6.81
C VAL A 68 5.80 -1.76 -6.42
N PHE A 69 6.28 -1.52 -5.20
CA PHE A 69 6.43 -0.20 -4.62
C PHE A 69 7.87 0.30 -4.74
N PRO A 70 8.09 1.52 -5.26
CA PRO A 70 9.39 2.16 -5.22
C PRO A 70 9.87 2.35 -3.77
N PRO A 71 11.18 2.33 -3.50
CA PRO A 71 11.73 2.49 -2.15
C PRO A 71 11.31 3.80 -1.46
N MET A 72 11.05 4.87 -2.22
CA MET A 72 10.49 6.12 -1.67
C MET A 72 9.14 5.93 -1.00
N VAL A 73 8.25 5.10 -1.57
CA VAL A 73 6.91 4.87 -1.01
C VAL A 73 7.00 4.06 0.27
N VAL A 74 7.88 3.07 0.29
CA VAL A 74 8.15 2.25 1.49
C VAL A 74 8.65 3.15 2.65
N GLN A 75 9.52 4.12 2.36
CA GLN A 75 9.97 5.09 3.37
C GLN A 75 8.85 6.00 3.87
N MET A 76 7.95 6.46 3.00
CA MET A 76 6.83 7.33 3.41
C MET A 76 5.84 6.64 4.35
N VAL A 77 5.72 5.31 4.28
CA VAL A 77 4.83 4.51 5.13
C VAL A 77 5.52 4.00 6.40
N ALA A 78 6.86 3.99 6.41
CA ALA A 78 7.67 3.53 7.55
C ALA A 78 7.90 4.60 8.63
N VAL A 79 7.61 5.88 8.33
CA VAL A 79 7.79 7.03 9.23
C VAL A 79 6.54 7.27 10.07
#